data_AF-A0A226MK08-F1
#
_entry.id   AF-A0A226MK08-F1
#
_cell.length_a   1.000
_cell.length_b   1.000
_cell.length_c   1.000
_cell.angle_alpha   90.00
_cell.angle_beta   90.00
_cell.angle_gamma   90.00
#
_symmetry.space_group_name_H-M   'P 1'
#
loop_
_entity.id
_entity.type
_entity.pdbx_description
1 polymer ?
#
loop_
_entity_poly.entity_id
_entity_poly.type
_entity_poly.pdbx_seq_one_letter_code
_entity_poly.pdbx_strand_id
1 'polypeptide(L)'
;AHAQLVREVDVEKVSTFENPYVDAIRSLWNDPGIQECYDRRREYQLSDSTKYYLNDLDRIADSTYLPTQQDVLRVRVPTTGIIEYPFDLQSVIFR
;
A
#
# COMPACT_ATOMS: atom_id res chain seq x y z
N ALA A 1 -10.68 8.83 17.76
CA ALA A 1 -11.32 9.53 16.63
C ALA A 1 -10.73 9.10 15.28
N HIS A 2 -9.42 9.23 15.06
CA HIS A 2 -8.78 8.87 13.78
C HIS A 2 -8.98 7.42 13.32
N ALA A 3 -8.96 6.44 14.23
CA ALA A 3 -9.21 5.04 13.87
C ALA A 3 -10.62 4.80 13.30
N GLN A 4 -11.64 5.47 13.85
CA GLN A 4 -13.01 5.35 13.36
C GLN A 4 -13.16 6.00 11.99
N LEU A 5 -12.54 7.17 11.80
CA LEU A 5 -12.49 7.87 10.51
C LEU A 5 -11.91 6.97 9.41
N VAL A 6 -10.78 6.31 9.67
CA VAL A 6 -10.13 5.43 8.67
C VAL A 6 -10.95 4.16 8.42
N ARG A 7 -11.61 3.62 9.46
CA ARG A 7 -12.42 2.39 9.36
C ARG A 7 -13.68 2.55 8.49
N GLU A 8 -14.26 3.75 8.47
CA GLU A 8 -15.51 4.03 7.74
C GLU A 8 -15.27 4.37 6.26
N VAL A 9 -14.00 4.39 5.80
CA VAL A 9 -13.66 4.68 4.40
C VAL A 9 -13.96 3.51 3.48
N ASP A 10 -14.66 3.80 2.38
CA ASP A 10 -14.86 2.87 1.26
C ASP A 10 -13.63 2.91 0.34
N VAL A 11 -12.82 1.85 0.39
CA VAL A 11 -11.53 1.75 -0.32
C VAL A 11 -11.72 1.78 -1.84
N GLU A 12 -12.84 1.31 -2.38
CA GLU A 12 -13.07 1.27 -3.83
C GLU A 12 -13.38 2.65 -4.42
N LYS A 13 -13.79 3.61 -3.59
CA LYS A 13 -14.13 4.98 -4.01
C LYS A 13 -13.00 5.98 -3.80
N VAL A 14 -11.86 5.55 -3.25
CA VAL A 14 -10.70 6.41 -3.01
C VAL A 14 -10.07 6.80 -4.35
N SER A 15 -10.05 8.09 -4.63
CA SER A 15 -9.42 8.66 -5.84
C SER A 15 -8.35 9.69 -5.53
N THR A 16 -8.40 10.32 -4.35
CA THR A 16 -7.40 11.26 -3.86
C THR A 16 -6.93 10.87 -2.46
N PHE A 17 -5.73 11.33 -2.10
CA PHE A 17 -5.15 11.10 -0.79
C PHE A 17 -4.83 12.44 -0.10
N GLU A 18 -5.82 12.94 0.64
CA GLU A 18 -5.81 14.29 1.23
C GLU A 18 -6.10 14.27 2.73
N ASN A 19 -5.91 15.41 3.38
CA ASN A 19 -6.36 15.61 4.76
C ASN A 19 -7.90 15.57 4.83
N PRO A 20 -8.50 14.97 5.87
CA PRO A 20 -7.88 14.56 7.15
C PRO A 20 -7.29 13.14 7.19
N TYR A 21 -7.31 12.39 6.10
CA TYR A 21 -6.93 10.97 6.10
C TYR A 21 -5.43 10.75 6.25
N VAL A 22 -4.61 11.59 5.61
CA VAL A 22 -3.14 11.54 5.72
C VAL A 22 -2.72 11.70 7.18
N ASP A 23 -3.20 12.75 7.84
CA ASP A 23 -2.90 13.00 9.25
C ASP A 23 -3.44 11.90 10.17
N ALA A 24 -4.63 11.38 9.89
CA ALA A 24 -5.19 10.26 10.65
C ALA A 24 -4.32 9.00 10.55
N ILE A 25 -3.89 8.62 9.35
CA ILE A 25 -3.04 7.44 9.12
C ILE A 25 -1.64 7.67 9.70
N ARG A 26 -1.06 8.87 9.53
CA ARG A 26 0.24 9.23 10.14
C ARG A 26 0.17 9.15 11.67
N SER A 27 -0.89 9.68 12.27
CA SER A 27 -1.11 9.62 13.72
C SER A 27 -1.25 8.17 14.20
N LEU A 28 -1.97 7.32 13.47
CA LEU A 28 -2.12 5.91 13.83
C LEU A 28 -0.82 5.14 13.66
N TRP A 29 -0.06 5.40 12.61
CA TRP A 29 1.22 4.73 12.39
C TRP A 29 2.24 5.07 13.48
N ASN A 30 2.25 6.30 13.97
CA ASN A 30 3.13 6.72 15.07
C ASN A 30 2.65 6.26 16.47
N ASP A 31 1.47 5.64 16.57
CA ASP A 31 0.97 5.11 17.84
C ASP A 31 1.78 3.88 18.27
N PRO A 32 2.36 3.85 19.49
CA PRO A 32 3.11 2.70 19.98
C PRO A 32 2.30 1.38 19.96
N GLY A 33 0.99 1.43 20.20
CA GLY A 33 0.13 0.24 20.17
C GLY A 33 -0.05 -0.31 18.75
N ILE A 34 -0.04 0.55 17.74
CA ILE A 34 -0.08 0.13 16.32
C ILE A 34 1.29 -0.41 15.89
N GLN A 35 2.39 0.17 16.37
CA GLN A 35 3.72 -0.39 16.16
C GLN A 35 3.86 -1.79 16.78
N GLU A 36 3.39 -1.99 18.02
CA GLU A 36 3.36 -3.32 18.66
C GLU A 36 2.48 -4.31 17.87
N CYS A 37 1.31 -3.85 17.39
CA CYS A 37 0.45 -4.65 16.53
C CYS A 37 1.17 -5.05 15.23
N TYR A 38 1.92 -4.14 14.61
CA TYR A 38 2.71 -4.40 13.42
C TYR A 38 3.86 -5.39 13.66
N ASP A 39 4.48 -5.38 14.84
CA ASP A 39 5.51 -6.36 15.20
C ASP A 39 4.92 -7.78 15.27
N ARG A 40 3.66 -7.89 15.70
CA ARG A 40 2.85 -9.12 15.73
C ARG A 40 2.13 -9.43 14.42
N ARG A 41 2.47 -8.77 13.30
CA ARG A 41 1.83 -8.96 11.98
C ARG A 41 1.78 -10.40 11.45
N ARG A 42 2.54 -11.34 12.02
CA ARG A 42 2.48 -12.77 11.67
C ARG A 42 1.20 -13.45 12.15
N GLU A 43 0.48 -12.84 13.09
CA GLU A 43 -0.75 -13.38 13.68
C GLU A 43 -2.01 -13.10 12.83
N TYR A 44 -1.91 -12.20 11.86
CA TYR A 44 -3.02 -11.79 10.99
C TYR A 44 -2.56 -11.51 9.57
N GLN A 45 -3.50 -11.26 8.64
CA GLN A 45 -3.18 -10.99 7.25
C GLN A 45 -2.86 -9.50 7.06
N LEU A 46 -1.58 -9.19 6.86
CA LEU A 46 -1.10 -7.84 6.55
C LEU A 46 -0.19 -7.91 5.31
N SER A 47 -0.30 -6.91 4.42
CA SER A 47 0.58 -6.83 3.25
C SER A 47 2.03 -6.60 3.67
N ASP A 48 2.97 -7.33 3.09
CA ASP A 48 4.41 -7.20 3.39
C ASP A 48 4.95 -5.80 3.07
N SER A 49 4.35 -5.14 2.08
CA SER A 49 4.73 -3.78 1.65
C SER A 49 4.20 -2.67 2.58
N THR A 50 3.44 -3.01 3.64
CA THR A 50 2.79 -2.01 4.52
C THR A 50 3.80 -1.02 5.10
N LYS A 51 4.91 -1.50 5.68
CA LYS A 51 5.94 -0.61 6.26
C LYS A 51 6.62 0.28 5.23
N TYR A 52 6.75 -0.18 3.99
CA TYR A 52 7.33 0.62 2.91
C TYR A 52 6.47 1.86 2.61
N TYR A 53 5.16 1.65 2.43
CA TYR A 53 4.25 2.76 2.15
C TYR A 53 4.02 3.65 3.37
N LEU A 54 3.85 3.07 4.56
CA LEU A 54 3.55 3.84 5.76
C LEU A 54 4.73 4.68 6.28
N ASN A 55 5.97 4.24 6.01
CA ASN A 55 7.15 5.05 6.33
C ASN A 55 7.34 6.24 5.37
N ASP A 56 6.95 6.07 4.11
CA ASP A 56 7.06 7.11 3.07
C ASP A 56 5.70 7.82 2.83
N LEU A 57 4.86 7.94 3.87
CA LEU A 57 3.54 8.57 3.76
C LEU A 57 3.60 9.99 3.20
N ASP A 58 4.60 10.77 3.59
CA ASP A 58 4.75 12.16 3.16
C ASP A 58 4.98 12.27 1.64
N ARG A 59 5.71 11.31 1.07
CA ARG A 59 5.93 11.22 -0.38
C ARG A 59 4.65 10.85 -1.13
N ILE A 60 3.86 9.94 -0.56
CA ILE A 60 2.63 9.43 -1.18
C ILE A 60 1.48 10.43 -1.05
N ALA A 61 1.47 11.22 0.03
CA ALA A 61 0.49 12.28 0.28
C ALA A 61 0.78 13.58 -0.48
N ASP A 62 1.90 13.66 -1.20
CA ASP A 62 2.20 14.83 -2.03
C ASP A 62 1.20 14.93 -3.19
N SER A 63 0.66 16.14 -3.43
CA SER A 63 -0.27 16.39 -4.54
C SER A 63 0.32 16.11 -5.93
N THR A 64 1.65 16.07 -6.04
CA THR A 64 2.43 15.79 -7.25
C THR A 64 3.07 14.40 -7.22
N TYR A 65 2.60 13.52 -6.35
CA TYR A 65 3.12 12.16 -6.19
C TYR A 65 3.18 11.41 -7.52
N LEU A 66 4.40 10.99 -7.88
CA LEU A 66 4.66 10.09 -9.00
C LEU A 66 5.22 8.76 -8.46
N PRO A 67 4.53 7.63 -8.66
CA PRO A 67 5.02 6.33 -8.23
C PRO A 67 6.36 5.99 -8.87
N THR A 68 7.28 5.51 -8.06
CA THR A 68 8.55 4.95 -8.53
C THR A 68 8.35 3.53 -9.04
N GLN A 69 9.32 3.03 -9.80
CA GLN A 69 9.34 1.62 -10.20
C GLN A 69 9.28 0.68 -8.98
N GLN A 70 9.84 1.09 -7.85
CA GLN A 70 9.80 0.29 -6.61
C GLN A 70 8.40 0.23 -5.99
N ASP A 71 7.61 1.30 -6.09
CA ASP A 71 6.20 1.30 -5.70
C ASP A 71 5.40 0.34 -6.58
N VAL A 72 5.62 0.39 -7.90
CA VAL A 72 4.95 -0.50 -8.86
C VAL A 72 5.26 -1.97 -8.56
N LEU A 73 6.51 -2.30 -8.20
CA LEU A 73 6.87 -3.67 -7.84
C LEU A 73 6.30 -4.13 -6.48
N ARG A 74 5.95 -3.19 -5.59
CA ARG A 74 5.46 -3.49 -4.23
C ARG A 74 3.95 -3.42 -4.11
N VAL A 75 3.23 -2.96 -5.13
CA VAL A 75 1.77 -2.90 -5.13
C VAL A 75 1.20 -4.31 -5.06
N ARG A 76 0.16 -4.48 -4.24
CA ARG A 76 -0.53 -5.77 -4.11
C ARG A 76 -1.76 -5.76 -4.99
N VAL A 77 -1.69 -6.48 -6.12
CA VAL A 77 -2.85 -6.80 -6.94
C VAL A 77 -3.02 -8.32 -6.92
N PRO A 78 -4.11 -8.85 -6.36
CA PRO A 78 -4.39 -10.28 -6.40
C PRO A 78 -4.55 -10.76 -7.85
N THR A 79 -3.76 -11.74 -8.26
CA THR A 79 -3.95 -12.42 -9.55
C THR A 79 -5.19 -13.30 -9.48
N THR A 80 -6.11 -13.14 -10.42
CA THR A 80 -7.29 -13.99 -10.57
C THR A 80 -7.21 -14.76 -11.88
N GLY A 81 -7.32 -16.09 -11.81
CA GLY A 81 -7.21 -16.96 -12.98
C GLY A 81 -5.78 -17.16 -13.48
N ILE A 82 -5.67 -17.64 -14.72
CA ILE A 82 -4.39 -17.86 -15.41
C ILE A 82 -4.18 -16.72 -16.41
N ILE A 83 -3.03 -16.08 -16.33
CA ILE A 83 -2.65 -14.97 -17.20
C ILE A 83 -1.28 -15.28 -17.79
N GLU A 84 -1.20 -15.34 -19.12
CA GLU A 84 0.06 -15.54 -19.85
C GLU A 84 0.62 -14.18 -20.29
N TYR A 85 1.90 -13.93 -20.00
CA TYR A 85 2.64 -12.75 -20.44
C TYR A 85 3.80 -13.21 -21.33
N PRO A 86 3.64 -13.22 -22.66
CA PRO A 86 4.73 -13.59 -23.56
C PRO A 86 5.81 -12.51 -23.54
N PHE A 87 7.06 -12.92 -23.30
CA PHE A 87 8.22 -12.04 -23.40
C PHE A 87 9.12 -12.49 -24.55
N ASP A 88 9.34 -11.60 -25.51
CA ASP A 88 10.31 -11.81 -26.58
C ASP A 88 11.71 -11.45 -26.07
N LEU A 89 12.52 -12.47 -25.77
CA LEU A 89 13.96 -12.31 -25.64
C LEU A 89 14.57 -12.75 -26.96
N GLN A 90 15.48 -11.95 -27.51
CA GLN A 90 16.00 -12.01 -28.89
C GLN A 90 16.14 -13.42 -29.52
N SER A 91 16.58 -14.42 -28.76
CA SER A 91 16.78 -15.80 -29.25
C SER A 91 15.74 -16.82 -28.77
N VAL A 92 14.85 -16.50 -27.83
CA VAL A 92 13.88 -17.45 -27.23
C VAL A 92 12.62 -16.71 -26.74
N ILE A 93 11.44 -17.24 -27.09
CA ILE A 93 10.15 -16.81 -26.52
C ILE A 93 9.90 -17.61 -25.24
N PHE A 94 9.78 -16.92 -24.09
CA PHE A 94 9.32 -17.53 -22.85
C PHE A 94 7.79 -17.44 -22.79
N ARG A 95 7.14 -18.59 -22.61
CA ARG A 95 5.69 -18.73 -22.38
C ARG A 95 5.45 -19.18 -20.96
#